data_AF-A0A314UM66-F1
#
_entry.id   AF-A0A314UM66-F1
#
_cell.length_a   1.000
_cell.length_b   1.000
_cell.length_c   1.000
_cell.angle_alpha   90.00
_cell.angle_beta   90.00
_cell.angle_gamma   90.00
#
_symmetry.space_group_name_H-M   'P 1'
#
loop_
_entity.id
_entity.type
_entity.pdbx_description
1 polymer ?
#
loop_
_entity_poly.entity_id
_entity_poly.type
_entity_poly.pdbx_seq_one_letter_code
_entity_poly.pdbx_strand_id
1 'polypeptide(L)'
;MADGHETDKNIEIWKIKKLIKALEAARGNGTSMISLIMPPRDQISRVTKMLGDEFGTASNIKSRVNRQSVLGAITSAQQRLKLYNKVPPNGLVLYTGTIVTDDGKEKKVTIDFEPFRPINASLYLCDNSFILKL
;
A
#
# COMPACT_ATOMS: atom_id res chain seq x y z
N MET A 1 -3.00 -19.98 -31.14
CA MET A 1 -3.54 -18.74 -30.51
C MET A 1 -2.78 -18.52 -29.21
N ALA A 2 -1.71 -17.72 -29.22
CA ALA A 2 -0.84 -17.50 -28.05
C ALA A 2 -0.57 -16.01 -27.73
N ASP A 3 -1.07 -15.07 -28.56
CA ASP A 3 -0.70 -13.64 -28.51
C ASP A 3 -1.50 -12.77 -27.52
N GLY A 4 -2.64 -13.25 -27.03
CA GLY A 4 -3.49 -12.47 -26.11
C GLY A 4 -2.86 -12.27 -24.73
N HIS A 5 -2.34 -13.35 -24.14
CA HIS A 5 -1.83 -13.35 -22.76
C HIS A 5 -0.58 -12.49 -22.54
N GLU A 6 0.22 -12.25 -23.57
CA GLU A 6 1.44 -11.43 -23.46
C GLU A 6 1.11 -9.92 -23.49
N THR A 7 0.09 -9.57 -24.26
CA THR A 7 -0.43 -8.19 -24.36
C THR A 7 -1.07 -7.76 -23.04
N ASP A 8 -1.88 -8.62 -22.41
CA ASP A 8 -2.48 -8.35 -21.10
C ASP A 8 -1.43 -8.12 -20.00
N LYS A 9 -0.39 -8.96 -19.95
CA LYS A 9 0.74 -8.81 -19.02
C LYS A 9 1.48 -7.48 -19.22
N ASN A 10 1.71 -7.08 -20.46
CA ASN A 10 2.35 -5.78 -20.75
C ASN A 10 1.50 -4.59 -20.31
N ILE A 11 0.17 -4.69 -20.44
CA ILE A 11 -0.77 -3.66 -19.97
C ILE A 11 -0.74 -3.57 -18.44
N GLU A 12 -0.71 -4.69 -17.72
CA GLU A 12 -0.59 -4.71 -16.26
C GLU A 12 0.74 -4.14 -15.76
N ILE A 13 1.86 -4.53 -16.39
CA ILE A 13 3.18 -3.95 -16.08
C ILE A 13 3.18 -2.44 -16.31
N TRP A 14 2.56 -1.99 -17.42
CA TRP A 14 2.45 -0.57 -17.71
C TRP A 14 1.57 0.16 -16.69
N LYS A 15 0.45 -0.44 -16.26
CA LYS A 15 -0.40 0.11 -15.19
C LYS A 15 0.36 0.22 -13.88
N ILE A 16 1.08 -0.82 -13.46
CA ILE A 16 1.89 -0.80 -12.23
C ILE A 16 2.99 0.26 -12.33
N LYS A 17 3.73 0.31 -13.45
CA LYS A 17 4.75 1.36 -13.67
C LYS A 17 4.15 2.76 -13.64
N LYS A 18 2.96 2.95 -14.20
CA LYS A 18 2.24 4.23 -14.17
C LYS A 18 1.78 4.58 -12.76
N LEU A 19 1.32 3.61 -11.98
CA LEU A 19 0.96 3.77 -10.57
C LEU A 19 2.19 4.16 -9.73
N ILE A 20 3.31 3.45 -9.89
CA ILE A 20 4.61 3.79 -9.27
C ILE A 20 4.97 5.24 -9.59
N LYS A 21 4.96 5.61 -10.88
CA LYS A 21 5.29 6.98 -11.31
C LYS A 21 4.33 8.04 -10.76
N ALA A 22 3.04 7.71 -10.64
CA ALA A 22 2.04 8.60 -10.03
C ALA A 22 2.25 8.72 -8.52
N LEU A 23 2.63 7.63 -7.84
CA LEU A 23 2.94 7.61 -6.41
C LEU A 23 4.25 8.36 -6.10
N GLU A 24 5.27 8.27 -6.97
CA GLU A 24 6.51 9.07 -6.86
C GLU A 24 6.24 10.57 -7.05
N ALA A 25 5.36 10.92 -8.00
CA ALA A 25 4.96 12.30 -8.23
C ALA A 25 4.07 12.84 -7.09
N ALA A 26 3.30 11.97 -6.44
CA ALA A 26 2.46 12.32 -5.30
C ALA A 26 3.30 12.45 -4.02
N ARG A 27 4.03 13.58 -3.90
CA ARG A 27 4.66 13.97 -2.64
C ARG A 27 3.60 14.48 -1.67
N GLY A 28 3.47 13.83 -0.51
CA GLY A 28 2.62 14.33 0.59
C GLY A 28 3.29 15.47 1.33
N ASN A 29 2.50 16.39 1.92
CA ASN A 29 2.99 17.43 2.83
C ASN A 29 3.29 16.83 4.21
N GLY A 30 4.29 15.95 4.29
CA GLY A 30 4.72 15.30 5.54
C GLY A 30 3.80 14.19 6.04
N THR A 31 2.96 13.64 5.16
CA THR A 31 1.88 12.73 5.51
C THR A 31 2.27 11.27 5.21
N SER A 32 2.16 10.43 6.24
CA SER A 32 2.71 9.08 6.27
C SER A 32 2.14 8.16 5.20
N MET A 33 3.03 7.63 4.37
CA MET A 33 2.77 6.66 3.33
C MET A 33 3.16 5.28 3.86
N ILE A 34 2.19 4.39 3.89
CA ILE A 34 2.39 2.99 4.30
C ILE A 34 2.51 2.16 3.04
N SER A 35 3.67 1.52 2.92
CA SER A 35 3.96 0.52 1.91
C SER A 35 3.96 -0.85 2.58
N LEU A 36 2.98 -1.68 2.24
CA LEU A 36 2.84 -3.03 2.75
C LEU A 36 2.97 -4.03 1.58
N ILE A 37 3.89 -4.97 1.72
CA ILE A 37 4.14 -6.04 0.77
C ILE A 37 4.08 -7.36 1.53
N MET A 38 3.21 -8.25 1.06
CA MET A 38 2.95 -9.55 1.68
C MET A 38 3.36 -10.66 0.71
N PRO A 39 4.28 -11.55 1.10
CA PRO A 39 4.60 -12.72 0.29
C PRO A 39 3.44 -13.74 0.33
N PRO A 40 3.31 -14.61 -0.69
CA PRO A 40 2.19 -15.54 -0.82
C PRO A 40 2.11 -16.62 0.27
N ARG A 41 3.15 -16.74 1.10
CA ARG A 41 3.22 -17.65 2.25
C ARG A 41 2.78 -17.00 3.56
N ASP A 42 2.57 -15.69 3.58
CA ASP A 42 2.21 -14.97 4.80
C ASP A 42 0.70 -15.03 5.07
N GLN A 43 0.32 -14.83 6.33
CA GLN A 43 -1.07 -14.84 6.74
C GLN A 43 -1.61 -13.43 6.94
N ILE A 44 -2.80 -13.16 6.37
CA ILE A 44 -3.49 -11.87 6.53
C ILE A 44 -3.76 -11.56 8.01
N SER A 45 -4.06 -12.58 8.81
CA SER A 45 -4.26 -12.43 10.26
C SER A 45 -3.02 -11.86 10.97
N ARG A 46 -1.81 -12.33 10.62
CA ARG A 46 -0.54 -11.86 11.20
C ARG A 46 -0.35 -10.36 10.92
N VAL A 47 -0.56 -9.93 9.69
CA VAL A 47 -0.41 -8.53 9.31
C VAL A 47 -1.53 -7.66 9.86
N THR A 48 -2.76 -8.19 9.94
CA THR A 48 -3.87 -7.48 10.59
C THR A 48 -3.56 -7.20 12.06
N LYS A 49 -2.95 -8.17 12.75
CA LYS A 49 -2.48 -8.01 14.13
C LYS A 49 -1.37 -6.95 14.21
N MET A 50 -0.34 -7.07 13.37
CA MET A 50 0.75 -6.08 13.30
C MET A 50 0.24 -4.66 13.06
N LEU A 51 -0.72 -4.47 12.14
CA LEU A 51 -1.35 -3.17 11.91
C LEU A 51 -2.15 -2.68 13.13
N GLY A 52 -2.74 -3.59 13.92
CA GLY A 52 -3.42 -3.24 15.17
C GLY A 52 -2.44 -2.75 16.25
N ASP A 53 -1.30 -3.42 16.40
CA ASP A 53 -0.22 -2.98 17.29
C ASP A 53 0.35 -1.61 16.84
N GLU A 54 0.54 -1.42 15.53
CA GLU A 54 0.96 -0.14 14.94
C GLU A 54 -0.09 0.96 15.14
N PHE A 55 -1.38 0.62 15.10
CA PHE A 55 -2.46 1.58 15.39
C PHE A 55 -2.38 2.09 16.84
N GLY A 56 -2.15 1.18 17.79
CA GLY A 56 -1.94 1.52 19.19
C GLY A 56 -0.71 2.40 19.40
N THR A 57 0.40 2.05 18.75
CA THR A 57 1.65 2.82 18.81
C THR A 57 1.49 4.20 18.18
N ALA A 58 0.84 4.30 17.02
CA ALA A 58 0.56 5.54 16.32
C ALA A 58 -0.33 6.50 17.12
N SER A 59 -1.17 6.00 18.03
CA SER A 59 -2.00 6.83 18.90
C SER A 59 -1.17 7.72 19.86
N ASN A 60 0.07 7.30 20.17
CA ASN A 60 1.02 8.03 21.03
C ASN A 60 1.80 9.12 20.29
N ILE A 61 1.63 9.27 18.98
CA ILE A 61 2.31 10.33 18.20
C ILE A 61 1.85 11.71 18.70
N LYS A 62 2.83 12.55 19.07
CA LYS A 62 2.60 13.90 19.62
C LYS A 62 1.96 14.86 18.60
N SER A 63 2.34 14.75 17.32
CA SER A 63 1.76 15.57 16.26
C SER A 63 0.35 15.08 15.92
N ARG A 64 -0.66 15.94 16.18
CA ARG A 64 -2.07 15.63 15.89
C ARG A 64 -2.29 15.29 14.42
N VAL A 65 -1.62 16.01 13.52
CA VAL A 65 -1.75 15.85 12.07
C VAL A 65 -1.20 14.48 11.65
N ASN A 66 0.07 14.17 11.97
CA ASN A 66 0.66 12.86 11.66
C ASN A 66 -0.12 11.71 12.29
N ARG A 67 -0.57 11.86 13.54
CA ARG A 67 -1.39 10.85 14.20
C ARG A 67 -2.65 10.55 13.40
N GLN A 68 -3.41 11.59 13.02
CA GLN A 68 -4.66 11.42 12.28
C GLN A 68 -4.42 10.79 10.91
N SER A 69 -3.31 11.13 10.25
CA SER A 69 -2.91 10.55 8.97
C SER A 69 -2.52 9.08 9.09
N VAL A 70 -1.65 8.72 10.04
CA VAL A 70 -1.20 7.32 10.25
C VAL A 70 -2.38 6.44 10.66
N LEU A 71 -3.19 6.88 11.63
CA LEU A 71 -4.38 6.14 12.06
C LEU A 71 -5.38 5.95 10.91
N GLY A 72 -5.57 6.99 10.10
CA GLY A 72 -6.41 6.92 8.91
C GLY A 72 -5.89 5.92 7.88
N ALA A 73 -4.59 5.94 7.59
CA ALA A 73 -3.94 5.04 6.65
C ALA A 73 -4.02 3.57 7.12
N ILE A 74 -3.68 3.31 8.39
CA ILE A 74 -3.78 1.96 8.99
C ILE A 74 -5.21 1.44 8.92
N THR A 75 -6.20 2.28 9.26
CA THR A 75 -7.61 1.89 9.20
C THR A 75 -8.03 1.52 7.78
N SER A 76 -7.63 2.32 6.78
CA SER A 76 -7.90 2.03 5.37
C SER A 76 -7.19 0.76 4.89
N ALA A 77 -5.97 0.50 5.34
CA ALA A 77 -5.25 -0.74 5.04
C ALA A 77 -5.95 -1.97 5.64
N GLN A 78 -6.35 -1.91 6.91
CA GLN A 78 -7.08 -2.99 7.58
C GLN A 78 -8.43 -3.29 6.88
N GLN A 79 -9.15 -2.26 6.45
CA GLN A 79 -10.38 -2.43 5.68
C GLN A 79 -10.13 -3.14 4.34
N ARG A 80 -9.07 -2.77 3.62
CA ARG A 80 -8.66 -3.47 2.38
C ARG A 80 -8.31 -4.92 2.66
N LEU A 81 -7.47 -5.17 3.66
CA LEU A 81 -7.02 -6.51 4.02
C LEU A 81 -8.17 -7.43 4.42
N LYS A 82 -9.23 -6.92 5.05
CA LYS A 82 -10.43 -7.70 5.39
C LYS A 82 -11.19 -8.22 4.17
N LEU A 83 -11.08 -7.58 3.01
CA LEU A 83 -11.70 -8.06 1.77
C LEU A 83 -10.98 -9.30 1.24
N TYR A 84 -9.71 -9.48 1.58
CA TYR A 84 -8.91 -10.63 1.21
C TYR A 84 -8.95 -11.66 2.34
N ASN A 85 -9.51 -12.85 2.07
CA ASN A 85 -9.48 -13.97 3.03
C ASN A 85 -8.15 -14.74 3.00
N LYS A 86 -7.42 -14.68 1.89
CA LYS A 86 -6.13 -15.36 1.70
C LYS A 86 -5.21 -14.51 0.83
N VAL A 87 -3.90 -14.57 1.10
CA VAL A 87 -2.91 -13.89 0.27
C VAL A 87 -2.86 -14.61 -1.10
N PRO A 88 -2.98 -13.88 -2.22
CA PRO A 88 -2.84 -14.44 -3.57
C PRO A 88 -1.48 -15.10 -3.78
N PRO A 89 -1.35 -16.05 -4.73
CA PRO A 89 -0.15 -16.87 -4.94
C PRO A 89 1.08 -16.08 -5.40
N ASN A 90 0.90 -14.87 -5.91
CA ASN A 90 2.00 -13.98 -6.28
C ASN A 90 2.40 -13.00 -5.15
N GLY A 91 1.64 -12.98 -4.05
CA GLY A 91 1.76 -11.98 -2.99
C GLY A 91 0.78 -10.83 -3.17
N LEU A 92 0.66 -9.98 -2.15
CA LEU A 92 -0.24 -8.82 -2.14
C LEU A 92 0.56 -7.57 -1.85
N VAL A 93 0.32 -6.52 -2.62
CA VAL A 93 0.93 -5.21 -2.41
C VAL A 93 -0.18 -4.22 -2.10
N LEU A 94 0.01 -3.47 -1.02
CA LEU A 94 -0.93 -2.48 -0.53
C LEU A 94 -0.18 -1.19 -0.22
N TYR A 95 -0.50 -0.14 -0.95
CA TYR A 95 -0.04 1.21 -0.70
C TYR A 95 -1.20 2.03 -0.16
N THR A 96 -1.04 2.63 1.01
CA THR A 96 -2.02 3.56 1.57
C THR A 96 -1.32 4.81 2.05
N GLY A 97 -1.95 5.96 1.87
CA GLY A 97 -1.39 7.24 2.26
C GLY A 97 -2.38 8.36 2.03
N THR A 98 -2.00 9.55 2.45
CA THR A 98 -2.76 10.77 2.15
C THR A 98 -1.89 11.66 1.28
N ILE A 99 -2.41 12.04 0.13
CA ILE A 99 -1.74 12.93 -0.81
C ILE A 99 -2.49 14.25 -0.84
N VAL A 100 -1.78 15.35 -1.04
CA VAL A 100 -2.40 16.65 -1.26
C VAL A 100 -2.61 16.81 -2.76
N THR A 101 -3.85 17.01 -3.18
CA THR A 101 -4.16 17.34 -4.58
C THR A 101 -3.84 18.80 -4.87
N ASP A 102 -3.69 19.16 -6.15
CA ASP A 102 -3.40 20.53 -6.62
C ASP A 102 -4.36 21.60 -6.04
N ASP A 103 -5.61 21.20 -5.75
CA ASP A 103 -6.64 22.01 -5.08
C ASP A 103 -6.37 22.28 -3.58
N GLY A 104 -5.21 21.86 -3.05
CA GLY A 104 -4.83 21.99 -1.63
C GLY A 104 -5.56 21.03 -0.68
N LYS A 105 -6.43 20.15 -1.20
CA LYS A 105 -7.19 19.18 -0.40
C LYS A 105 -6.41 17.90 -0.13
N GLU A 106 -6.55 17.39 1.08
CA GLU A 106 -6.05 16.07 1.48
C GLU A 106 -6.94 14.96 0.93
N LYS A 107 -6.35 14.06 0.13
CA LYS A 107 -7.03 12.88 -0.43
C LYS A 107 -6.36 11.60 0.05
N LYS A 108 -7.15 10.74 0.69
CA LYS A 108 -6.71 9.39 1.04
C LYS A 108 -6.63 8.54 -0.23
N VAL A 109 -5.46 7.99 -0.47
CA VAL A 109 -5.19 7.06 -1.56
C VAL A 109 -4.92 5.70 -0.94
N THR A 110 -5.57 4.68 -1.47
CA THR A 110 -5.28 3.30 -1.09
C THR A 110 -5.38 2.45 -2.34
N ILE A 111 -4.29 1.76 -2.65
CA ILE A 111 -4.10 1.02 -3.88
C ILE A 111 -3.65 -0.37 -3.45
N ASP A 112 -4.37 -1.38 -3.89
CA ASP A 112 -4.04 -2.78 -3.70
C ASP A 112 -3.95 -3.47 -5.06
N PHE A 113 -2.94 -4.32 -5.23
CA PHE A 113 -2.76 -5.13 -6.43
C PHE A 113 -1.90 -6.36 -6.15
N GLU A 114 -2.03 -7.38 -6.99
CA GLU A 114 -1.12 -8.51 -7.01
C GLU A 114 0.04 -8.24 -7.99
N PRO A 115 1.30 -8.49 -7.60
CA PRO A 115 2.43 -8.35 -8.49
C PRO A 115 2.49 -9.52 -9.48
N PHE A 116 3.04 -9.28 -10.67
CA PHE A 116 3.19 -10.29 -11.72
C PHE A 116 4.29 -11.33 -11.43
N ARG A 117 5.21 -11.02 -10.50
CA ARG A 117 6.21 -11.96 -9.98
C ARG A 117 5.92 -12.25 -8.52
N PRO A 118 6.10 -13.51 -8.09
CA PRO A 118 5.98 -13.86 -6.68
C PRO A 118 7.03 -13.09 -5.88
N ILE A 119 6.57 -12.27 -4.93
CA ILE A 119 7.45 -11.55 -4.02
C ILE A 119 7.75 -12.44 -2.83
N ASN A 120 9.04 -12.65 -2.53
CA ASN A 120 9.49 -13.40 -1.35
C ASN A 120 9.81 -12.49 -0.15
N ALA A 121 9.83 -11.18 -0.35
CA ALA A 121 10.08 -10.19 0.69
C ALA A 121 8.76 -9.72 1.32
N SER A 122 8.70 -9.71 2.65
CA SER A 122 7.72 -8.91 3.38
C SER A 122 8.32 -7.55 3.69
N LEU A 123 7.63 -6.48 3.31
CA LEU A 123 8.05 -5.11 3.59
C LEU A 123 6.88 -4.36 4.21
N TYR A 124 7.10 -3.80 5.39
CA TYR A 124 6.19 -2.85 6.01
C TYR A 124 7.01 -1.61 6.32
N LEU A 125 6.63 -0.49 5.72
CA LEU A 125 7.36 0.76 5.92
C LEU A 125 6.40 1.94 5.88
N CYS A 126 6.47 2.76 6.92
CA CYS A 126 5.71 3.98 7.08
C CYS A 126 6.72 5.14 7.00
N ASP A 127 6.76 5.83 5.87
CA ASP A 127 7.68 6.94 5.64
C ASP A 127 6.95 8.14 5.02
N ASN A 128 7.66 9.24 4.82
CA ASN A 128 7.14 10.41 4.11
C ASN A 128 7.19 10.22 2.59
N SER A 129 7.62 9.05 2.10
CA SER A 129 7.67 8.68 0.68
C SER A 129 7.30 7.20 0.49
N PHE A 130 6.63 6.86 -0.63
CA PHE A 130 6.29 5.48 -0.95
C PHE A 130 7.58 4.71 -1.29
N ILE A 131 7.80 3.57 -0.63
CA ILE A 131 8.92 2.68 -0.99
C ILE A 131 8.40 1.70 -2.04
N LEU A 132 8.75 1.94 -3.29
CA LEU A 132 8.25 1.20 -4.46
C LEU A 132 9.14 0.00 -4.81
N LYS A 133 9.72 -0.67 -3.81
CA LYS A 133 10.52 -1.90 -4.01
C LYS A 133 9.59 -3.08 -4.26
N LEU A 134 9.29 -3.35 -5.53
CA LEU A 134 8.61 -4.56 -6.02
C LEU A 134 9.61 -5.52 -6.65
#